data_AF-A0A1D6GY52-F1
#
_entry.id   AF-A0A1D6GY52-F1
#
_cell.length_a   1.000
_cell.length_b   1.000
_cell.length_c   1.000
_cell.angle_alpha   90.00
_cell.angle_beta   90.00
_cell.angle_gamma   90.00
#
_symmetry.space_group_name_H-M   'P 1'
#
loop_
_entity.id
_entity.type
_entity.pdbx_description
1 polymer ?
#
loop_
_entity_poly.entity_id
_entity_poly.type
_entity_poly.pdbx_seq_one_letter_code
_entity_poly.pdbx_strand_id
1 'polypeptide(L)'
;MLVYQDLLSGDELLSDSFTYKELENGVLWEVEGKWVTQGPVDVDIGANPSAEGGEDESVDDTAVKVVDIVDTFRLQFTGATSF
;
A
#
# COMPACT_ATOMS: atom_id res chain seq x y z
N MET A 1 8.91 6.95 -16.04
CA MET A 1 8.37 5.98 -15.09
C MET A 1 7.79 4.84 -15.88
N LEU A 2 8.43 3.68 -15.82
CA LEU A 2 7.97 2.42 -16.35
C LEU A 2 7.19 1.71 -15.24
N VAL A 3 6.01 1.20 -15.58
CA VAL A 3 5.18 0.40 -14.69
C VAL A 3 5.15 -1.03 -15.23
N TYR A 4 5.41 -1.97 -14.34
CA TYR A 4 5.33 -3.40 -14.60
C TYR A 4 3.92 -3.87 -14.26
N GLN A 5 3.23 -4.33 -15.29
CA GLN A 5 1.86 -4.81 -15.21
C GLN A 5 1.86 -6.34 -15.24
N ASP A 6 0.98 -6.95 -14.46
CA ASP A 6 0.68 -8.37 -14.57
C ASP A 6 0.08 -8.68 -15.94
N LEU A 7 0.65 -9.65 -16.63
CA LEU A 7 0.16 -10.11 -17.93
C LEU A 7 -1.21 -10.80 -17.84
N LEU A 8 -1.54 -11.42 -16.69
CA LEU A 8 -2.77 -12.19 -16.50
C LEU A 8 -3.95 -11.31 -16.08
N SER A 9 -3.77 -10.49 -15.04
CA SER A 9 -4.83 -9.62 -14.50
C SER A 9 -4.86 -8.24 -15.16
N GLY A 10 -3.74 -7.78 -15.70
CA GLY A 10 -3.58 -6.39 -16.13
C GLY A 10 -3.43 -5.41 -14.96
N ASP A 11 -3.14 -5.88 -13.75
CA ASP A 11 -2.95 -5.02 -12.59
C ASP A 11 -1.50 -4.53 -12.46
N GLU A 12 -1.28 -3.38 -11.81
CA GLU A 12 0.04 -2.77 -11.68
C GLU A 12 0.78 -3.38 -10.48
N LEU A 13 1.93 -4.02 -10.71
CA LEU A 13 2.67 -4.75 -9.66
C LEU A 13 3.87 -3.97 -9.12
N LEU A 14 4.57 -3.22 -9.97
CA LEU A 14 5.83 -2.56 -9.65
C LEU A 14 6.09 -1.37 -10.58
N SER A 15 6.97 -0.47 -10.18
CA SER A 15 7.48 0.63 -11.01
C SER A 15 9.02 0.69 -10.94
N ASP A 16 9.66 1.21 -11.99
CA ASP A 16 11.12 1.46 -12.00
C ASP A 16 11.59 2.48 -10.95
N SER A 17 10.64 3.15 -10.28
CA SER A 17 10.91 4.02 -9.14
C SER A 17 11.39 3.28 -7.89
N PHE A 18 11.15 1.96 -7.82
CA PHE A 18 11.57 1.12 -6.71
C PHE A 18 12.90 0.42 -7.03
N THR A 19 13.77 0.31 -6.03
CA THR A 19 15.02 -0.46 -6.17
C THR A 19 14.70 -1.95 -6.19
N TYR A 20 14.96 -2.61 -7.31
CA TYR A 20 14.83 -4.06 -7.47
C TYR A 20 16.14 -4.69 -7.94
N LYS A 21 16.32 -5.98 -7.62
CA LYS A 21 17.43 -6.81 -8.06
C LYS A 21 16.91 -7.98 -8.88
N GLU A 22 17.56 -8.23 -10.00
CA GLU A 22 17.24 -9.39 -10.82
C GLU A 22 17.91 -10.65 -10.28
N LEU A 23 17.11 -11.69 -10.11
CA LEU A 23 17.50 -13.01 -9.65
C LEU A 23 17.18 -14.03 -10.75
N GLU A 24 17.83 -15.20 -10.67
CA GLU A 24 17.58 -16.34 -11.56
C GLU A 24 17.57 -15.96 -13.05
N ASN A 25 18.60 -15.26 -13.51
CA ASN A 25 18.76 -14.83 -14.91
C ASN A 25 17.59 -13.98 -15.46
N GLY A 26 16.96 -13.17 -14.60
CA GLY A 26 15.85 -12.29 -15.00
C GLY A 26 14.48 -12.94 -14.92
N VAL A 27 14.37 -14.12 -14.29
CA VAL A 27 13.09 -14.79 -14.02
C VAL A 27 12.39 -14.18 -12.79
N LEU A 28 13.17 -13.66 -11.83
CA LEU A 28 12.64 -13.11 -10.58
C LEU A 28 13.21 -11.72 -10.31
N TRP A 29 12.40 -10.89 -9.66
CA TRP A 29 12.80 -9.59 -9.15
C TRP A 29 12.58 -9.52 -7.64
N GLU A 30 13.65 -9.26 -6.89
CA GLU A 30 13.59 -8.97 -5.46
C GLU A 30 13.51 -7.46 -5.28
N VAL A 31 12.45 -6.96 -4.64
CA VAL A 31 12.23 -5.54 -4.43
C VAL A 31 12.44 -5.18 -2.96
N GLU A 32 13.25 -4.16 -2.68
CA GLU A 32 13.50 -3.71 -1.32
C GLU A 32 12.37 -2.81 -0.82
N GLY A 33 11.50 -3.36 0.02
CA GLY A 33 10.44 -2.61 0.68
C GLY A 33 10.94 -1.81 1.87
N LYS A 34 10.51 -0.55 1.98
CA LYS A 34 10.77 0.30 3.16
C LYS A 34 9.51 0.39 4.00
N TRP A 35 9.67 0.35 5.32
CA TRP A 35 8.57 0.62 6.26
C TRP A 35 8.30 2.11 6.31
N VAL A 36 7.11 2.50 5.91
CA VAL A 36 6.61 3.87 5.99
C VAL A 36 5.49 3.92 7.02
N THR A 37 5.53 4.94 7.86
CA THR A 37 4.43 5.24 8.78
C THR A 37 3.42 6.04 7.99
N GLN A 38 2.28 5.44 7.67
CA GLN A 38 1.13 6.22 7.22
C GLN A 38 0.53 6.90 8.45
N GLY A 39 0.50 8.22 8.42
CA GLY A 39 -0.30 9.00 9.37
C GLY A 39 -1.79 8.70 9.18
N PRO A 40 -2.66 9.17 10.09
CA PRO A 40 -4.10 9.00 9.93
C PRO A 40 -4.50 9.54 8.55
N VAL A 41 -4.90 8.65 7.66
CA VAL A 41 -5.64 9.04 6.46
C VAL A 41 -6.97 9.52 7.00
N ASP A 42 -7.14 10.84 7.03
CA ASP A 42 -8.45 11.46 7.12
C ASP A 42 -9.19 11.06 5.83
N VAL A 43 -9.80 9.88 5.86
CA VAL A 43 -10.72 9.43 4.83
C VAL A 43 -12.00 10.20 5.06
N ASP A 44 -11.99 11.47 4.63
CA ASP A 44 -13.21 12.24 4.41
C ASP A 44 -13.94 11.63 3.19
N ILE A 45 -14.46 10.41 3.37
CA ILE A 45 -15.39 9.77 2.45
C ILE A 45 -16.74 10.46 2.68
N GLY A 46 -16.80 11.76 2.38
CA GLY A 46 -18.00 12.58 2.25
C GLY A 46 -19.15 12.18 3.16
N ALA A 47 -18.94 12.21 4.47
CA ALA A 47 -20.02 12.09 5.43
C ALA A 47 -20.90 13.34 5.29
N ASN A 48 -22.05 13.13 4.64
CA ASN A 48 -23.21 14.00 4.53
C ASN A 48 -23.22 15.20 5.51
N PRO A 49 -23.23 16.47 5.04
CA PRO A 49 -23.08 17.68 5.86
C PRO A 49 -24.34 18.03 6.67
N SER A 50 -24.82 17.12 7.50
CA SER A 50 -25.96 17.34 8.40
C SER A 50 -25.86 16.44 9.63
N ALA A 51 -24.98 16.80 10.55
CA ALA A 51 -25.13 16.52 11.98
C ALA A 51 -24.16 17.40 12.77
N GLU A 52 -24.64 18.57 13.20
CA GLU A 52 -24.03 19.34 14.28
C GLU A 52 -23.94 18.48 15.55
N GLY A 53 -22.81 18.57 16.28
CA GLY A 53 -22.79 18.28 17.71
C GLY A 53 -21.55 17.55 18.23
N GLY A 54 -20.76 18.26 19.05
CA GLY A 54 -20.05 17.66 20.18
C GLY A 54 -18.55 17.49 20.00
N GLU A 55 -17.82 18.36 20.67
CA GLU A 55 -16.39 18.27 21.00
C GLU A 55 -16.06 16.92 21.68
N ASP A 56 -15.00 16.21 21.28
CA ASP A 56 -14.15 15.43 22.20
C ASP A 56 -12.79 15.03 21.58
N GLU A 57 -11.73 15.55 22.17
CA GLU A 57 -10.41 14.91 22.38
C GLU A 57 -9.66 14.25 21.20
N SER A 58 -8.99 15.11 20.43
CA SER A 58 -7.58 15.03 19.99
C SER A 58 -6.91 13.66 19.80
N VAL A 59 -6.84 13.29 18.53
CA VAL A 59 -5.75 12.56 17.83
C VAL A 59 -5.45 11.16 18.37
N ASP A 60 -6.23 10.20 17.88
CA ASP A 60 -5.89 8.79 17.89
C ASP A 60 -4.54 8.60 17.15
N ASP A 61 -3.57 8.00 17.85
CA ASP A 61 -2.25 7.60 17.33
C ASP A 61 -2.43 6.41 16.37
N THR A 62 -3.24 6.60 15.32
CA THR A 62 -3.55 5.57 14.32
C THR A 62 -2.45 5.51 13.25
N ALA A 63 -1.19 5.64 13.67
CA ALA A 63 -0.04 5.61 12.78
C ALA A 63 0.26 4.15 12.38
N VAL A 64 -0.29 3.71 11.24
CA VAL A 64 -0.07 2.34 10.74
C VAL A 64 1.25 2.28 9.98
N LYS A 65 2.11 1.34 10.36
CA LYS A 65 3.32 1.04 9.61
C LYS A 65 2.99 0.05 8.50
N VAL A 66 3.15 0.50 7.26
CA VAL A 66 2.96 -0.31 6.06
C VAL A 66 4.26 -0.35 5.26
N VAL A 67 4.38 -1.32 4.37
CA VAL A 67 5.50 -1.35 3.43
C VAL A 67 5.14 -0.46 2.24
N ASP A 68 6.02 0.47 1.90
CA ASP A 68 5.82 1.49 0.85
C ASP A 68 5.31 0.91 -0.49
N ILE A 69 5.90 -0.21 -0.92
CA ILE A 69 5.47 -0.90 -2.15
C ILE A 69 4.08 -1.51 -2.02
N VAL A 70 3.76 -2.10 -0.85
CA VAL A 70 2.46 -2.71 -0.61
C VAL A 70 1.36 -1.65 -0.62
N ASP A 71 1.65 -0.49 -0.04
CA ASP A 71 0.74 0.65 -0.03
C ASP A 71 0.56 1.26 -1.42
N THR A 72 1.66 1.52 -2.13
CA THR A 72 1.66 2.16 -3.46
C THR A 72 0.86 1.36 -4.48
N PHE A 73 1.03 0.03 -4.52
CA PHE A 73 0.33 -0.85 -5.46
C PHE A 73 -0.89 -1.55 -4.83
N ARG A 74 -1.30 -1.14 -3.62
CA ARG A 74 -2.45 -1.70 -2.88
C ARG A 74 -2.46 -3.24 -2.83
N LEU A 75 -1.28 -3.85 -2.72
CA LEU A 75 -1.12 -5.30 -2.76
C LEU A 75 -1.88 -5.95 -1.61
N GLN A 76 -2.62 -7.02 -1.92
CA GLN A 76 -3.42 -7.74 -0.94
C GLN A 76 -2.70 -9.01 -0.49
N PHE A 77 -2.64 -9.22 0.82
CA PHE A 77 -2.14 -10.48 1.36
C PHE A 77 -3.14 -11.61 1.05
N THR A 78 -2.79 -12.48 0.12
CA THR A 78 -3.51 -13.73 -0.10
C THR A 78 -2.88 -14.80 0.79
N GLY A 79 -3.53 -15.11 1.91
CA GLY A 79 -3.05 -16.16 2.81
C GLY A 79 -3.01 -17.50 2.11
N ALA A 80 -1.82 -18.05 1.88
CA ALA A 80 -1.68 -19.47 1.63
C ALA A 80 -1.82 -20.18 2.98
N THR A 81 -2.91 -20.93 3.18
CA THR A 81 -3.02 -21.81 4.35
C THR A 81 -1.86 -22.79 4.32
N SER A 82 -0.94 -22.66 5.28
CA SER A 82 0.07 -23.67 5.55
C SER A 82 -0.63 -24.97 5.97
N PHE A 83 -0.40 -26.07 5.24
CA PHE A 83 -0.84 -27.42 5.61
C PHE A 83 0.14 -28.06 6.59
#